data_AF-A0A7M2XHQ3-F1
#
_entry.id   AF-A0A7M2XHQ3-F1
#
_cell.length_a   1.000
_cell.length_b   1.000
_cell.length_c   1.000
_cell.angle_alpha   90.00
_cell.angle_beta   90.00
_cell.angle_gamma   90.00
#
_symmetry.space_group_name_H-M   'P 1'
#
loop_
_entity.id
_entity.type
_entity.pdbx_description
1 polymer ?
#
loop_
_entity_poly.entity_id
_entity_poly.type
_entity_poly.pdbx_seq_one_letter_code
_entity_poly.pdbx_strand_id
1 'polypeptide(L)'
;MTTSHDAVSSRQVRGGTAAGVDQASDNAHPDLMTLACQWLSTLPAGAEFTGGQLWEHLPGYVADHPGRCGAAITNLQRRGLIEFSGYGPRSADGEWDRPTRIWRRTDALITGGED
;
A
#
# COMPACT_ATOMS: atom_id res chain seq x y z
N MET A 1 7.80 3.53 -55.37
CA MET A 1 7.74 4.58 -54.33
C MET A 1 6.96 4.02 -53.16
N THR A 2 7.69 3.71 -52.09
CA THR A 2 7.23 3.04 -50.87
C THR A 2 6.76 4.08 -49.87
N THR A 3 5.61 3.90 -49.24
CA THR A 3 5.42 4.39 -47.86
C THR A 3 4.42 3.50 -47.13
N SER A 4 4.96 2.72 -46.18
CA SER A 4 4.26 1.93 -45.19
C SER A 4 3.39 2.80 -44.30
N HIS A 5 2.16 2.36 -44.04
CA HIS A 5 1.37 2.80 -42.88
C HIS A 5 1.81 1.97 -41.67
N ASP A 6 2.76 2.49 -40.87
CA ASP A 6 3.00 2.01 -39.52
C ASP A 6 2.31 2.97 -38.55
N ALA A 7 1.09 2.59 -38.13
CA ALA A 7 0.41 3.26 -37.04
C ALA A 7 1.02 2.75 -35.73
N VAL A 8 2.00 3.48 -35.22
CA VAL A 8 2.64 3.19 -33.94
C VAL A 8 1.56 3.28 -32.84
N SER A 9 1.20 2.12 -32.31
CA SER A 9 0.37 1.98 -31.13
C SER A 9 1.07 2.67 -29.97
N SER A 10 0.55 3.81 -29.56
CA SER A 10 0.92 4.46 -28.30
C SER A 10 0.37 3.62 -27.15
N ARG A 11 1.10 2.53 -26.82
CA ARG A 11 0.87 1.73 -25.63
C ARG A 11 1.19 2.60 -24.43
N GLN A 12 0.14 3.17 -23.84
CA GLN A 12 0.19 3.84 -22.56
C GLN A 12 0.66 2.83 -21.50
N VAL A 13 1.96 2.85 -21.25
CA VAL A 13 2.60 2.20 -20.10
C VAL A 13 2.03 2.89 -18.86
N ARG A 14 0.99 2.30 -18.24
CA ARG A 14 0.61 2.62 -16.85
C ARG A 14 1.69 2.05 -15.93
N GLY A 15 2.87 2.65 -15.96
CA GLY A 15 3.75 2.64 -14.81
C GLY A 15 3.09 3.52 -13.76
N GLY A 16 2.67 2.95 -12.64
CA GLY A 16 2.45 3.75 -11.45
C GLY A 16 3.78 4.40 -11.11
N THR A 17 3.99 5.63 -11.54
CA THR A 17 5.22 6.37 -11.29
C THR A 17 5.32 6.65 -9.81
N ALA A 18 6.54 6.56 -9.25
CA ALA A 18 6.84 6.90 -7.86
C ALA A 18 6.22 8.25 -7.43
N ALA A 19 6.06 9.19 -8.36
CA ALA A 19 5.36 10.46 -8.19
C ALA A 19 3.91 10.34 -7.67
N GLY A 20 3.16 9.30 -8.06
CA GLY A 20 1.80 9.08 -7.57
C GLY A 20 1.73 8.55 -6.14
N VAL A 21 2.77 7.84 -5.68
CA VAL A 21 2.89 7.34 -4.30
C VAL A 21 3.40 8.43 -3.37
N ASP A 22 4.33 9.26 -3.86
CA ASP A 22 4.87 10.43 -3.15
C ASP A 22 3.74 11.44 -2.91
N GLN A 23 3.00 11.82 -3.96
CA GLN A 23 1.85 12.73 -3.85
C GLN A 23 0.69 12.15 -3.00
N ALA A 24 0.51 10.83 -2.97
CA ALA A 24 -0.47 10.18 -2.09
C ALA A 24 -0.01 10.14 -0.62
N SER A 25 1.30 10.15 -0.37
CA SER A 25 1.89 10.26 0.96
C SER A 25 1.82 11.70 1.47
N ASP A 26 2.09 12.70 0.62
CA ASP A 26 1.97 14.13 0.95
C ASP A 26 0.54 14.60 1.24
N ASN A 27 -0.47 13.92 0.67
CA ASN A 27 -1.89 14.18 0.93
C ASN A 27 -2.52 13.13 1.87
N ALA A 28 -1.71 12.34 2.57
CA ALA A 28 -2.23 11.40 3.56
C ALA A 28 -2.89 12.16 4.72
N HIS A 29 -4.05 11.66 5.17
CA HIS A 29 -4.70 12.20 6.36
C HIS A 29 -3.74 12.05 7.57
N PRO A 30 -3.61 13.05 8.46
CA PRO A 30 -2.65 13.02 9.58
C PRO A 30 -2.82 11.78 10.47
N ASP A 31 -4.05 11.31 10.67
CA ASP A 31 -4.34 10.12 11.48
C ASP A 31 -3.96 8.78 10.83
N LEU A 32 -3.62 8.76 9.53
CA LEU A 32 -3.39 7.52 8.78
C LEU A 32 -2.34 6.63 9.44
N MET A 33 -1.19 7.22 9.79
CA MET A 33 -0.11 6.46 10.40
C MET A 33 -0.43 6.04 11.83
N THR A 34 -1.09 6.89 12.60
CA THR A 34 -1.51 6.57 13.97
C THR A 34 -2.45 5.37 13.99
N LEU A 35 -3.48 5.38 13.14
CA LEU A 35 -4.47 4.31 13.06
C LEU A 35 -3.87 3.02 12.47
N ALA A 36 -3.00 3.12 11.46
CA ALA A 36 -2.30 1.96 10.92
C ALA A 36 -1.38 1.29 11.96
N CYS A 37 -0.64 2.08 12.75
CA CYS A 37 0.18 1.57 13.84
C CYS A 37 -0.66 0.97 14.98
N GLN A 38 -1.78 1.60 15.34
CA GLN A 38 -2.70 1.08 16.35
C GLN A 38 -3.25 -0.28 15.93
N TRP A 39 -3.72 -0.41 14.69
CA TRP A 39 -4.17 -1.69 14.16
C TRP A 39 -3.05 -2.73 14.13
N LEU A 40 -1.86 -2.39 13.65
CA LEU A 40 -0.72 -3.30 13.61
C LEU A 40 -0.32 -3.78 15.02
N SER A 41 -0.52 -2.96 16.05
CA SER A 41 -0.26 -3.31 17.45
C SER A 41 -1.21 -4.36 18.00
N THR A 42 -2.34 -4.60 17.33
CA THR A 42 -3.27 -5.68 17.67
C THR A 42 -2.84 -7.04 17.10
N LEU A 43 -1.91 -7.05 16.14
CA LEU A 43 -1.43 -8.27 15.48
C LEU A 43 -0.20 -8.86 16.21
N PRO A 44 -0.12 -10.19 16.38
CA PRO A 44 1.06 -10.83 16.95
C PRO A 44 2.26 -10.75 16.00
N ALA A 45 3.48 -10.84 16.56
CA ALA A 45 4.71 -10.95 15.78
C ALA A 45 4.63 -12.12 14.78
N GLY A 46 5.01 -11.87 13.53
CA GLY A 46 4.94 -12.86 12.45
C GLY A 46 3.56 -13.01 11.81
N ALA A 47 2.53 -12.29 12.26
CA ALA A 47 1.23 -12.28 11.61
C ALA A 47 1.33 -11.77 10.17
N GLU A 48 0.68 -12.47 9.25
CA GLU A 48 0.57 -12.08 7.85
C GLU A 48 -0.75 -11.37 7.58
N PHE A 49 -0.71 -10.34 6.75
CA PHE A 49 -1.88 -9.57 6.36
C PHE A 49 -1.73 -8.98 4.95
N THR A 50 -2.84 -8.52 4.34
CA THR A 50 -2.84 -7.85 3.03
C THR A 50 -3.09 -6.35 3.15
N GLY A 51 -2.73 -5.59 2.11
CA GLY A 51 -3.09 -4.17 2.02
C GLY A 51 -4.61 -3.93 2.06
N GLY A 52 -5.40 -4.90 1.58
CA GLY A 52 -6.86 -4.90 1.71
C GLY A 52 -7.34 -5.01 3.17
N GLN A 53 -6.74 -5.89 3.98
CA GLN A 53 -7.13 -6.03 5.39
C GLN A 53 -6.82 -4.79 6.21
N LEU A 54 -5.69 -4.11 5.92
CA LEU A 54 -5.39 -2.80 6.50
C LEU A 54 -6.45 -1.78 6.08
N TRP A 55 -6.79 -1.72 4.79
CA TRP A 55 -7.81 -0.82 4.26
C TRP A 55 -9.16 -0.99 4.96
N GLU A 56 -9.62 -2.23 5.15
CA GLU A 56 -10.90 -2.54 5.79
C GLU A 56 -10.95 -2.12 7.27
N HIS A 57 -9.81 -2.08 7.95
CA HIS A 57 -9.72 -1.61 9.34
C HIS A 57 -9.59 -0.10 9.48
N LEU A 58 -9.14 0.59 8.44
CA LEU A 58 -8.99 2.04 8.48
C LEU A 58 -10.34 2.74 8.25
N PRO A 59 -10.65 3.81 9.00
CA PRO A 59 -11.84 4.60 8.76
C PRO A 59 -11.84 5.17 7.33
N GLY A 60 -13.00 5.16 6.68
CA GLY A 60 -13.13 5.58 5.28
C GLY A 60 -12.70 7.03 4.99
N TYR A 61 -12.71 7.93 5.99
CA TYR A 61 -12.20 9.31 5.82
C TYR A 61 -10.67 9.38 5.73
N VAL A 62 -9.98 8.39 6.30
CA VAL A 62 -8.53 8.28 6.33
C VAL A 62 -8.02 7.48 5.13
N ALA A 63 -8.73 6.40 4.79
CA ALA A 63 -8.46 5.52 3.65
C ALA A 63 -9.56 5.66 2.57
N ASP A 64 -9.77 6.87 2.05
CA ASP A 64 -10.75 7.13 0.97
C ASP A 64 -10.20 6.82 -0.44
N HIS A 65 -8.87 6.73 -0.58
CA HIS A 65 -8.18 6.51 -1.84
C HIS A 65 -7.07 5.44 -1.74
N PRO A 66 -6.98 4.45 -2.67
CA PRO A 66 -6.03 3.32 -2.63
C PRO A 66 -4.57 3.75 -2.40
N GLY A 67 -4.18 4.90 -2.94
CA GLY A 67 -2.86 5.49 -2.73
C GLY A 67 -2.52 5.76 -1.26
N ARG A 68 -3.51 6.07 -0.39
CA ARG A 68 -3.29 6.32 1.04
C ARG A 68 -2.91 5.02 1.77
N CYS A 69 -3.58 3.91 1.51
CA CYS A 69 -3.15 2.63 2.08
C CYS A 69 -1.79 2.19 1.53
N GLY A 70 -1.50 2.45 0.25
CA GLY A 70 -0.16 2.25 -0.30
C GLY A 70 0.91 3.07 0.44
N ALA A 71 0.62 4.33 0.78
CA ALA A 71 1.49 5.20 1.57
C ALA A 71 1.68 4.67 3.00
N ALA A 72 0.61 4.21 3.67
CA ALA A 72 0.70 3.60 5.00
C ALA A 72 1.59 2.36 5.01
N ILE A 73 1.37 1.42 4.08
CA ILE A 73 2.20 0.22 3.92
C ILE A 73 3.66 0.59 3.69
N THR A 74 3.93 1.55 2.81
CA THR A 74 5.29 2.02 2.53
C THR A 74 5.95 2.59 3.78
N ASN A 75 5.24 3.39 4.56
CA ASN A 75 5.76 3.98 5.80
C ASN A 75 6.00 2.92 6.88
N LEU A 76 5.08 1.97 7.08
CA LEU A 76 5.26 0.85 8.00
C LEU A 76 6.48 0.00 7.63
N GLN A 77 6.67 -0.26 6.33
CA GLN A 77 7.83 -1.00 5.83
C GLN A 77 9.13 -0.22 6.04
N ARG A 78 9.15 1.09 5.75
CA ARG A 78 10.31 1.96 5.99
C ARG A 78 10.72 2.03 7.46
N ARG A 79 9.75 1.95 8.38
CA ARG A 79 9.98 1.89 9.83
C ARG A 79 10.38 0.49 10.32
N GLY A 80 10.43 -0.51 9.44
CA GLY A 80 10.77 -1.89 9.80
C GLY A 80 9.69 -2.59 10.63
N LEU A 81 8.46 -2.06 10.68
CA LEU A 81 7.35 -2.64 11.43
C LEU A 81 6.68 -3.80 10.68
N ILE A 82 6.83 -3.81 9.36
CA ILE A 82 6.36 -4.87 8.48
C ILE A 82 7.41 -5.19 7.43
N GLU A 83 7.36 -6.39 6.89
CA GLU A 83 8.21 -6.82 5.79
C GLU A 83 7.38 -7.53 4.72
N PHE A 84 7.88 -7.55 3.49
CA PHE A 84 7.23 -8.26 2.41
C PHE A 84 7.41 -9.77 2.59
N SER A 85 6.32 -10.52 2.73
CA SER A 85 6.33 -11.98 2.93
C SER A 85 6.21 -12.74 1.61
N GLY A 86 5.46 -12.20 0.65
CA GLY A 86 5.25 -12.83 -0.64
C GLY A 86 3.99 -12.35 -1.33
N TYR A 87 3.55 -13.10 -2.34
CA TYR A 87 2.30 -12.87 -3.04
C TYR A 87 1.28 -13.92 -2.64
N GLY A 88 0.06 -13.49 -2.35
CA GLY A 88 -1.03 -14.35 -1.89
C GLY A 88 -2.07 -14.65 -2.98
N PRO A 89 -2.88 -15.70 -2.79
CA PRO A 89 -4.17 -15.79 -3.46
C PRO A 89 -5.06 -14.61 -3.04
N ARG A 90 -6.03 -14.23 -3.88
CA ARG A 90 -6.92 -13.09 -3.63
C ARG A 90 -7.54 -13.14 -2.23
N SER A 91 -7.51 -12.01 -1.53
CA SER A 91 -8.30 -11.81 -0.31
C SER A 91 -9.64 -11.13 -0.61
N ALA A 92 -9.75 -10.30 -1.64
CA ALA A 92 -11.02 -9.70 -2.07
C ALA A 92 -11.17 -9.46 -3.59
N ASP A 93 -12.42 -9.43 -4.06
CA ASP A 93 -12.78 -8.93 -5.40
C ASP A 93 -12.66 -7.40 -5.46
N GLY A 94 -12.06 -6.88 -6.53
CA GLY A 94 -11.80 -5.44 -6.69
C GLY A 94 -10.57 -4.89 -5.95
N GLU A 95 -9.78 -5.74 -5.29
CA GLU A 95 -8.62 -5.31 -4.50
C GLU A 95 -7.62 -4.49 -5.35
N TRP A 96 -7.31 -3.27 -4.90
CA TRP A 96 -6.38 -2.34 -5.54
C TRP A 96 -4.94 -2.85 -5.52
N ASP A 97 -4.63 -3.72 -4.57
CA ASP A 97 -3.33 -4.36 -4.39
C ASP A 97 -3.27 -5.65 -5.23
N ARG A 98 -3.20 -5.52 -6.56
CA ARG A 98 -3.05 -6.66 -7.48
C ARG A 98 -1.66 -6.63 -8.16
N PRO A 99 -0.88 -7.74 -8.11
CA PRO A 99 -1.10 -8.96 -7.34
C PRO A 99 -1.10 -8.70 -5.82
N THR A 100 -1.91 -9.44 -5.06
CA THR A 100 -2.05 -9.26 -3.60
C THR A 100 -0.72 -9.48 -2.91
N ARG A 101 -0.19 -8.44 -2.31
CA ARG A 101 1.04 -8.47 -1.52
C ARG A 101 0.69 -8.86 -0.09
N ILE A 102 1.36 -9.90 0.38
CA ILE A 102 1.32 -10.32 1.78
C ILE A 102 2.46 -9.62 2.52
N TRP A 103 2.08 -8.95 3.60
CA TRP A 103 2.97 -8.29 4.52
C TRP A 103 3.00 -9.07 5.83
N ARG A 104 4.17 -9.17 6.44
CA ARG A 104 4.35 -9.81 7.75
C ARG A 104 4.70 -8.76 8.80
N ARG A 105 4.02 -8.79 9.94
CA ARG A 105 4.34 -7.94 11.10
C ARG A 105 5.66 -8.42 11.71
N THR A 106 6.64 -7.53 11.80
CA THR A 106 7.95 -7.85 12.38
C THR A 106 7.88 -7.83 13.91
N ASP A 107 8.97 -8.19 14.60
CA ASP A 107 9.08 -8.05 16.06
C ASP A 107 9.25 -6.58 16.52
N ALA A 108 9.47 -5.64 15.60
CA ALA A 108 9.81 -4.27 15.95
C ALA A 108 8.75 -3.61 16.85
N LEU A 109 9.23 -2.89 17.86
CA LEU A 109 8.38 -2.12 18.76
C LEU A 109 7.67 -1.02 17.96
N ILE A 110 6.35 -0.97 18.09
CA ILE A 110 5.53 0.09 17.51
C ILE A 110 5.55 1.25 18.49
N THR A 111 6.56 2.10 18.38
CA THR A 111 6.53 3.40 19.04
C THR A 111 5.49 4.25 18.29
N GLY A 112 4.31 4.41 18.90
CA GLY A 112 3.38 5.46 18.50
C GLY A 112 4.14 6.78 18.51
N GLY A 113 4.09 7.52 17.40
CA GLY A 113 4.84 8.77 17.27
C GLY A 113 4.37 9.79 18.31
N GLU A 114 5.13 9.90 19.40
CA GLU A 114 5.29 11.13 20.17
C GLU A 114 6.68 11.66 19.82
N ASP A 115 6.74 12.52 18.81
CA ASP A 115 7.72 13.61 18.70
C ASP A 115 7.01 14.82 18.09
#